data_AF-A0A2L1GKG8-F1
#
_entry.id   AF-A0A2L1GKG8-F1
#
_cell.length_a   1.000
_cell.length_b   1.000
_cell.length_c   1.000
_cell.angle_alpha   90.00
_cell.angle_beta   90.00
_cell.angle_gamma   90.00
#
_symmetry.space_group_name_H-M   'P 1'
#
loop_
_entity.id
_entity.type
_entity.pdbx_description
1 polymer ?
#
loop_
_entity_poly.entity_id
_entity_poly.type
_entity_poly.pdbx_seq_one_letter_code
_entity_poly.pdbx_strand_id
1 'polypeptide(L)'
;MRDGQMSGFGDCGRFLSTIIDSLRRPLAVLDRERRIVLANRPFLAAVREKSAGVIGQYCAELCRGGDGCPVERAFSGVEASVLEQRTGAEGTRWIERSAFPVDGGNGRVDYVVESLRDVTAEHELSEVWRRHRAFCHEISNPLFAALGTAELMANEVPEGAMANELSVVIRNLKHIDALTRQMQEQNAACTLPASSEQSPF
;
A
#
# COMPACT_ATOMS: atom_id res chain seq x y z
N MET A 1 53.45 -13.70 29.86
CA MET A 1 53.36 -13.95 28.41
C MET A 1 51.96 -14.51 28.17
N ARG A 2 50.96 -13.64 28.03
CA ARG A 2 50.47 -12.94 26.82
C ARG A 2 49.69 -13.84 25.85
N ASP A 3 48.40 -13.51 25.80
CA ASP A 3 47.53 -13.29 24.64
C ASP A 3 46.86 -14.48 23.95
N GLY A 4 45.53 -14.43 23.95
CA GLY A 4 44.68 -15.32 23.17
C GLY A 4 43.16 -15.26 23.39
N GLN A 5 42.59 -14.20 24.00
CA GLN A 5 41.13 -13.94 23.98
C GLN A 5 40.89 -12.64 23.22
N MET A 6 40.26 -12.67 22.04
CA MET A 6 39.53 -11.55 21.39
C MET A 6 38.97 -11.93 20.00
N SER A 7 38.03 -12.89 19.91
CA SER A 7 37.32 -13.21 18.65
C SER A 7 35.79 -13.07 18.69
N GLY A 8 35.18 -12.68 19.81
CA GLY A 8 33.71 -12.73 19.98
C GLY A 8 32.88 -11.57 19.41
N PHE A 9 33.48 -10.39 19.14
CA PHE A 9 32.72 -9.19 18.77
C PHE A 9 32.54 -8.98 17.25
N GLY A 10 33.38 -9.60 16.42
CA GLY A 10 33.30 -9.47 14.95
C GLY A 10 32.17 -10.26 14.30
N ASP A 11 31.63 -11.27 14.98
CA ASP A 11 30.61 -12.18 14.44
C ASP A 11 29.19 -11.60 14.52
N CYS A 12 28.84 -10.85 15.57
CA CYS A 12 27.48 -10.33 15.75
C CYS A 12 27.10 -9.32 14.66
N GLY A 13 28.00 -8.35 14.37
CA GLY A 13 27.77 -7.37 13.30
C GLY A 13 27.65 -8.03 11.92
N ARG A 14 28.51 -9.03 11.64
CA ARG A 14 28.49 -9.77 10.37
C ARG A 14 27.23 -10.62 10.21
N PHE A 15 26.80 -11.26 11.28
CA PHE A 15 25.56 -12.04 11.32
C PHE A 15 24.34 -11.17 11.04
N LEU A 16 24.23 -10.01 11.73
CA LEU A 16 23.11 -9.10 11.58
C LEU A 16 23.07 -8.50 10.16
N SER A 17 24.22 -8.09 9.60
CA SER A 17 24.32 -7.67 8.19
C SER A 17 23.89 -8.76 7.21
N THR A 18 24.22 -10.03 7.49
CA THR A 18 23.83 -11.15 6.61
C THR A 18 22.32 -11.39 6.65
N ILE A 19 21.71 -11.28 7.83
CA ILE A 19 20.25 -11.44 7.98
C ILE A 19 19.51 -10.36 7.21
N ILE A 20 19.84 -9.08 7.43
CA ILE A 20 19.13 -7.98 6.78
C ILE A 20 19.35 -7.97 5.26
N ASP A 21 20.52 -8.43 4.78
CA ASP A 21 20.82 -8.55 3.35
C ASP A 21 20.02 -9.66 2.67
N SER A 22 19.59 -10.67 3.43
CA SER A 22 18.70 -11.73 2.94
C SER A 22 17.26 -11.25 2.76
N LEU A 23 16.87 -10.15 3.42
CA LEU A 23 15.55 -9.54 3.25
C LEU A 23 15.47 -8.93 1.85
N ARG A 24 14.36 -9.20 1.15
CA ARG A 24 14.12 -8.63 -0.19
C ARG A 24 13.68 -7.17 -0.17
N ARG A 25 13.36 -6.64 1.01
CA ARG A 25 12.86 -5.27 1.17
C ARG A 25 14.01 -4.31 1.47
N PRO A 26 14.05 -3.13 0.82
CA PRO A 26 14.87 -2.01 1.27
C PRO A 26 14.67 -1.73 2.75
N LEU A 27 15.77 -1.77 3.51
CA LEU A 27 15.81 -1.48 4.93
C LEU A 27 17.06 -0.69 5.31
N ALA A 28 16.88 0.35 6.11
CA ALA A 28 17.93 1.12 6.75
C ALA A 28 17.63 1.31 8.24
N VAL A 29 18.69 1.49 9.04
CA VAL A 29 18.60 1.81 10.46
C VAL A 29 19.25 3.17 10.66
N LEU A 30 18.55 4.02 11.39
CA LEU A 30 18.91 5.41 11.67
C LEU A 30 19.22 5.57 13.15
N ASP A 31 20.29 6.30 13.48
CA ASP A 31 20.54 6.78 14.84
C ASP A 31 19.69 8.03 15.16
N ARG A 32 19.79 8.54 16.40
CA ARG A 32 19.06 9.72 16.87
C ARG A 32 19.35 10.98 16.07
N GLU A 33 20.55 11.10 15.53
CA GLU A 33 20.94 12.18 14.65
C GLU A 33 20.38 12.02 13.23
N ARG A 34 19.62 10.94 12.98
CA ARG A 34 19.02 10.55 11.69
C ARG A 34 20.07 10.19 10.64
N ARG A 35 21.22 9.70 11.09
CA ARG A 35 22.28 9.17 10.23
C ARG A 35 22.08 7.68 10.03
N ILE A 36 22.35 7.21 8.82
CA ILE A 36 22.22 5.79 8.51
C ILE A 36 23.40 5.04 9.15
N VAL A 37 23.11 4.21 10.14
CA VAL A 37 24.11 3.36 10.80
C VAL A 37 24.22 1.98 10.15
N LEU A 38 23.18 1.56 9.45
CA LEU A 38 23.13 0.27 8.75
C LEU A 38 22.12 0.33 7.61
N ALA A 39 22.44 -0.29 6.47
CA ALA A 39 21.55 -0.38 5.32
C ALA A 39 21.80 -1.70 4.58
N ASN A 40 20.74 -2.38 4.18
CA ASN A 40 20.86 -3.63 3.43
C ASN A 40 21.04 -3.40 1.92
N ARG A 41 21.47 -4.44 1.20
CA ARG A 41 21.70 -4.37 -0.25
C ARG A 41 20.51 -3.82 -1.06
N PRO A 42 19.25 -4.27 -0.83
CA PRO A 42 18.10 -3.67 -1.50
C PRO A 42 17.93 -2.16 -1.24
N PHE A 43 18.19 -1.70 -0.01
CA PHE A 43 18.14 -0.27 0.29
C PHE A 43 19.19 0.50 -0.48
N LEU A 44 20.43 -0.01 -0.47
CA LEU A 44 21.52 0.58 -1.23
C LEU A 44 21.15 0.66 -2.71
N ALA A 45 20.57 -0.40 -3.30
CA ALA A 45 20.10 -0.38 -4.69
C ALA A 45 19.00 0.67 -4.94
N ALA A 46 18.08 0.85 -3.98
CA ALA A 46 16.99 1.82 -4.09
C ALA A 46 17.45 3.28 -4.00
N VAL A 47 18.53 3.57 -3.25
CA VAL A 47 19.06 4.94 -3.06
C VAL A 47 20.25 5.29 -3.96
N ARG A 48 20.86 4.28 -4.63
CA ARG A 48 22.11 4.38 -5.42
C ARG A 48 22.06 5.24 -6.67
N GLU A 49 20.96 5.93 -6.96
CA GLU A 49 20.97 6.93 -8.02
C GLU A 49 21.82 8.18 -7.68
N LYS A 50 22.20 8.44 -6.41
CA LYS A 50 22.79 9.76 -6.06
C LYS A 50 23.96 9.86 -5.08
N SER A 51 24.40 8.84 -4.34
CA SER A 51 25.55 9.03 -3.41
C SER A 51 26.48 7.83 -3.26
N ALA A 52 27.78 8.09 -3.18
CA ALA A 52 28.77 7.16 -2.64
C ALA A 52 28.81 7.32 -1.11
N GLY A 53 28.78 6.19 -0.37
CA GLY A 53 28.94 6.19 1.09
C GLY A 53 27.67 6.47 1.88
N VAL A 54 26.67 5.57 1.81
CA VAL A 54 25.37 5.71 2.49
C VAL A 54 25.48 5.70 4.02
N ILE A 55 26.41 4.93 4.59
CA ILE A 55 26.59 4.86 6.05
C ILE A 55 27.17 6.18 6.57
N GLY A 56 26.55 6.74 7.61
CA GLY A 56 26.91 7.99 8.25
C GLY A 56 26.29 9.24 7.63
N GLN A 57 25.63 9.11 6.46
CA GLN A 57 24.89 10.21 5.83
C GLN A 57 23.52 10.41 6.48
N TYR A 58 23.02 11.64 6.41
CA TYR A 58 21.69 11.97 6.89
C TYR A 58 20.64 11.40 5.93
N CYS A 59 19.60 10.74 6.48
CA CYS A 59 18.52 10.19 5.66
C CYS A 59 17.88 11.25 4.75
N ALA A 60 17.69 12.47 5.25
CA ALA A 60 17.11 13.58 4.49
C ALA A 60 17.86 13.91 3.18
N GLU A 61 19.19 13.76 3.17
CA GLU A 61 20.04 14.03 2.01
C GLU A 61 19.88 12.98 0.91
N LEU A 62 19.55 11.74 1.30
CA LEU A 62 19.40 10.60 0.39
C LEU A 62 17.96 10.44 -0.10
N CYS A 63 17.00 10.65 0.80
CA CYS A 63 15.63 10.21 0.62
C CYS A 63 14.67 11.27 0.09
N ARG A 64 15.15 12.50 -0.21
CA ARG A 64 14.31 13.69 -0.52
C ARG A 64 13.10 13.78 0.43
N GLY A 65 13.35 13.65 1.73
CA GLY A 65 12.29 13.77 2.74
C GLY A 65 11.67 15.16 2.68
N GLY A 66 10.38 15.22 2.37
CA GLY A 66 9.57 16.43 2.49
C GLY A 66 8.88 16.50 3.86
N ASP A 67 7.96 17.46 4.00
CA ASP A 67 7.09 17.55 5.17
C ASP A 67 6.31 16.23 5.35
N GLY A 68 6.32 15.68 6.57
CA GLY A 68 5.61 14.44 6.89
C GLY A 68 6.45 13.14 6.80
N CYS A 69 7.78 13.24 6.84
CA CYS A 69 8.65 12.06 6.87
C CYS A 69 8.31 11.13 8.06
N PRO A 70 8.03 9.83 7.84
CA PRO A 70 7.59 8.90 8.90
C PRO A 70 8.68 8.66 9.96
N VAL A 71 9.95 8.84 9.59
CA VAL A 71 11.09 8.75 10.51
C VAL A 71 10.97 9.72 11.68
N GLU A 72 10.45 10.93 11.45
CA GLU A 72 10.31 11.93 12.51
C GLU A 72 9.30 11.50 13.56
N ARG A 73 8.17 10.92 13.11
CA ARG A 73 7.16 10.33 14.01
C ARG A 73 7.67 9.07 14.71
N ALA A 74 8.47 8.25 14.04
CA ALA A 74 9.08 7.08 14.67
C ALA A 74 10.00 7.49 15.83
N PHE A 75 10.77 8.58 15.72
CA PHE A 75 11.58 9.05 16.86
C PHE A 75 10.77 9.57 18.06
N SER A 76 9.49 9.92 17.89
CA SER A 76 8.59 10.20 19.02
C SER A 76 7.98 8.92 19.65
N GLY A 77 8.35 7.73 19.14
CA GLY A 77 7.87 6.44 19.63
C GLY A 77 6.65 5.91 18.88
N VAL A 78 6.24 6.56 17.79
CA VAL A 78 5.03 6.18 17.03
C VAL A 78 5.42 5.61 15.68
N GLU A 79 5.07 4.35 15.44
CA GLU A 79 5.16 3.76 14.10
C GLU A 79 4.38 4.59 13.09
N ALA A 80 5.01 4.87 11.95
CA ALA A 80 4.40 5.68 10.91
C ALA A 80 4.70 5.11 9.52
N SER A 81 3.74 5.23 8.62
CA SER A 81 3.88 4.90 7.21
C SER A 81 3.31 6.04 6.38
N VAL A 82 3.93 6.31 5.23
CA VAL A 82 3.43 7.27 4.24
C VAL A 82 3.56 6.70 2.84
N LEU A 83 2.58 6.99 2.00
CA LEU A 83 2.61 6.66 0.58
C LEU A 83 3.20 7.82 -0.23
N GLU A 84 4.35 7.59 -0.87
CA GLU A 84 5.05 8.57 -1.69
C GLU A 84 4.87 8.26 -3.18
N GLN A 85 4.45 9.26 -3.96
CA GLN A 85 4.51 9.19 -5.41
C GLN A 85 5.88 9.68 -5.90
N ARG A 86 6.62 8.80 -6.60
CA ARG A 86 7.91 9.14 -7.20
C ARG A 86 7.82 9.09 -8.72
N THR A 87 7.97 10.23 -9.36
CA THR A 87 7.99 10.32 -10.82
C THR A 87 9.45 10.36 -11.30
N GLY A 88 9.82 9.36 -12.12
CA GLY A 88 11.13 9.24 -12.76
C GLY A 88 11.01 9.10 -14.26
N ALA A 89 12.14 8.87 -14.94
CA ALA A 89 12.19 8.68 -16.39
C ALA A 89 11.41 7.44 -16.86
N GLU A 90 11.32 6.41 -16.01
CA GLU A 90 10.63 5.15 -16.29
C GLU A 90 9.13 5.17 -15.93
N GLY A 91 8.61 6.32 -15.47
CA GLY A 91 7.21 6.49 -15.08
C GLY A 91 7.02 6.81 -13.59
N THR A 92 5.78 6.68 -13.14
CA THR A 92 5.38 6.92 -11.76
C THR A 92 5.46 5.62 -10.96
N ARG A 93 6.14 5.67 -9.81
CA ARG A 93 6.14 4.60 -8.81
C ARG A 93 5.49 5.08 -7.53
N TRP A 94 4.78 4.17 -6.87
CA TRP A 94 4.18 4.39 -5.56
C TRP A 94 5.00 3.64 -4.53
N ILE A 95 5.60 4.38 -3.59
CA ILE A 95 6.49 3.84 -2.58
C ILE A 95 5.85 4.03 -1.20
N GLU A 96 5.51 2.94 -0.54
CA GLU A 96 5.17 2.95 0.88
C GLU A 96 6.48 3.01 1.67
N ARG A 97 6.67 4.10 2.42
CA ARG A 97 7.79 4.28 3.35
C ARG A 97 7.29 4.12 4.77
N SER A 98 7.81 3.13 5.48
CA SER A 98 7.45 2.85 6.87
C SER A 98 8.65 3.05 7.80
N ALA A 99 8.40 3.57 8.99
CA ALA A 99 9.40 3.80 10.02
C ALA A 99 8.93 3.20 11.35
N PHE A 100 9.82 2.43 11.98
CA PHE A 100 9.55 1.67 13.20
C PHE A 100 10.55 2.09 14.30
N PRO A 101 10.08 2.58 15.46
CA PRO A 101 10.94 2.89 16.58
C PRO A 101 11.56 1.63 17.19
N VAL A 102 12.81 1.74 17.62
CA VAL A 102 13.50 0.74 18.43
C VAL A 102 13.89 1.41 19.75
N ASP A 103 13.23 0.99 20.83
CA ASP A 103 13.48 1.48 22.18
C ASP A 103 14.84 0.96 22.69
N GLY A 104 15.63 1.86 23.28
CA GLY A 104 16.88 1.54 23.97
C GLY A 104 16.72 0.93 25.36
N GLY A 105 15.48 0.79 25.85
CA GLY A 105 15.17 0.31 27.20
C GLY A 105 15.20 1.40 28.27
N ASN A 106 15.31 2.68 27.87
CA ASN A 106 15.32 3.84 28.76
C ASN A 106 14.09 4.76 28.56
N GLY A 107 13.06 4.27 27.87
CA GLY A 107 11.88 5.06 27.51
C GLY A 107 12.15 6.08 26.42
N ARG A 108 13.24 5.91 25.64
CA ARG A 108 13.59 6.74 24.50
C ARG A 108 13.97 5.86 23.32
N VAL A 109 13.54 6.28 22.12
CA VAL A 109 13.89 5.64 20.85
C VAL A 109 15.38 5.86 20.58
N ASP A 110 16.17 4.79 20.56
CA ASP A 110 17.62 4.83 20.25
C ASP A 110 17.86 4.76 18.74
N TYR A 111 17.05 3.96 18.04
CA TYR A 111 17.13 3.78 16.60
C TYR A 111 15.76 3.79 15.94
N VAL A 112 15.73 4.11 14.65
CA VAL A 112 14.55 3.92 13.80
C VAL A 112 14.92 3.00 12.65
N VAL A 113 14.09 1.98 12.43
CA VAL A 113 14.18 1.12 11.24
C VAL A 113 13.27 1.72 10.17
N GLU A 114 13.85 2.13 9.05
CA GLU A 114 13.12 2.56 7.86
C GLU A 114 13.04 1.41 6.86
N SER A 115 11.87 1.20 6.25
CA SER A 115 11.69 0.29 5.13
C SER A 115 10.94 0.96 3.99
N LEU A 116 11.33 0.63 2.75
CA LEU A 116 10.65 1.06 1.55
C LEU A 116 10.02 -0.15 0.85
N ARG A 117 8.78 0.01 0.39
CA ARG A 117 8.08 -0.98 -0.41
C ARG A 117 7.52 -0.31 -1.66
N ASP A 118 7.89 -0.85 -2.82
CA ASP A 118 7.21 -0.50 -4.07
C ASP A 118 5.85 -1.19 -4.07
N VAL A 119 4.79 -0.39 -4.14
CA VAL A 119 3.39 -0.83 -4.15
C VAL A 119 2.69 -0.40 -5.45
N THR A 120 3.47 -0.10 -6.49
CA THR A 120 2.94 0.41 -7.78
C THR A 120 1.95 -0.58 -8.39
N ALA A 121 2.30 -1.86 -8.45
CA ALA A 121 1.44 -2.88 -9.04
C ALA A 121 0.13 -3.05 -8.24
N GLU A 122 0.23 -3.11 -6.91
CA GLU A 122 -0.93 -3.20 -6.03
C GLU A 122 -1.84 -1.97 -6.15
N HIS A 123 -1.27 -0.78 -6.26
CA HIS A 123 -2.02 0.46 -6.44
C HIS A 123 -2.70 0.50 -7.81
N GLU A 124 -1.98 0.20 -8.89
CA GLU A 124 -2.57 0.18 -10.25
C GLU A 124 -3.73 -0.80 -10.34
N LEU A 125 -3.59 -2.01 -9.79
CA LEU A 125 -4.68 -2.98 -9.70
C LEU A 125 -5.85 -2.42 -8.89
N SER A 126 -5.58 -1.81 -7.74
CA SER A 126 -6.61 -1.20 -6.88
C SER A 126 -7.37 -0.10 -7.63
N GLU A 127 -6.69 0.71 -8.45
CA GLU A 127 -7.32 1.74 -9.29
C GLU A 127 -8.18 1.14 -10.40
N VAL A 128 -7.73 0.06 -11.06
CA VAL A 128 -8.54 -0.66 -12.05
C VAL A 128 -9.83 -1.16 -11.42
N TRP A 129 -9.73 -1.80 -10.25
CA TRP A 129 -10.90 -2.29 -9.51
C TRP A 129 -11.82 -1.15 -9.07
N ARG A 130 -11.26 -0.02 -8.62
CA ARG A 130 -12.03 1.17 -8.25
C ARG A 130 -12.86 1.71 -9.42
N ARG A 131 -12.24 1.82 -10.61
CA ARG A 131 -12.95 2.25 -11.84
C ARG A 131 -14.04 1.26 -12.24
N HIS A 132 -13.76 -0.03 -12.17
CA HIS A 132 -14.73 -1.07 -12.49
C HIS A 132 -15.94 -1.05 -11.54
N ARG A 133 -15.72 -0.80 -10.24
CA ARG A 133 -16.81 -0.62 -9.26
C ARG A 133 -17.66 0.61 -9.58
N ALA A 134 -17.04 1.74 -9.91
CA ALA A 134 -17.76 2.95 -10.32
C ALA A 134 -18.62 2.70 -11.56
N PHE A 135 -18.07 2.01 -12.57
CA PHE A 135 -18.81 1.62 -13.77
C PHE A 135 -20.03 0.75 -13.46
N CYS A 136 -19.91 -0.22 -12.55
CA CYS A 136 -21.06 -1.04 -12.13
C CYS A 136 -22.16 -0.19 -11.49
N HIS A 137 -21.80 0.75 -10.61
CA HIS A 137 -22.77 1.68 -10.01
C HIS A 137 -23.49 2.53 -11.05
N GLU A 138 -22.79 3.02 -12.07
CA GLU A 138 -23.38 3.81 -13.15
C GLU A 138 -24.35 2.99 -14.01
N ILE A 139 -24.13 1.68 -14.19
CA ILE A 139 -25.09 0.77 -14.87
C ILE A 139 -26.31 0.49 -14.01
N SER A 140 -26.15 0.30 -12.70
CA SER A 140 -27.26 -0.03 -11.80
C SER A 140 -28.35 1.04 -11.81
N ASN A 141 -27.97 2.33 -11.87
CA ASN A 141 -28.92 3.45 -11.82
C ASN A 141 -29.98 3.44 -12.95
N PRO A 142 -29.62 3.46 -14.25
CA PRO A 142 -30.59 3.38 -15.34
C PRO A 142 -31.32 2.02 -15.37
N LEU A 143 -30.68 0.94 -14.91
CA LEU A 143 -31.31 -0.37 -14.83
C LEU A 143 -32.46 -0.40 -13.83
N PHE A 144 -32.28 0.19 -12.63
CA PHE A 144 -33.34 0.31 -11.64
C PHE A 144 -34.50 1.18 -12.13
N ALA A 145 -34.19 2.29 -12.82
CA ALA A 145 -35.21 3.13 -13.42
C ALA A 145 -36.01 2.38 -14.49
N ALA A 146 -35.33 1.73 -15.44
CA ALA A 146 -35.95 0.95 -16.50
C ALA A 146 -36.79 -0.22 -15.96
N LEU A 147 -36.28 -0.92 -14.95
CA LEU A 147 -37.00 -2.01 -14.29
C LEU A 147 -38.24 -1.49 -13.57
N GLY A 148 -38.13 -0.40 -12.81
CA GLY A 148 -39.27 0.22 -12.12
C GLY A 148 -40.35 0.68 -13.09
N THR A 149 -39.98 1.33 -14.20
CA THR A 149 -40.93 1.72 -15.25
C THR A 149 -41.59 0.49 -15.89
N ALA A 150 -40.81 -0.54 -16.23
CA ALA A 150 -41.35 -1.75 -16.83
C ALA A 150 -42.31 -2.49 -15.88
N GLU A 151 -42.01 -2.56 -14.59
CA GLU A 151 -42.88 -3.18 -13.57
C GLU A 151 -44.18 -2.39 -13.38
N LEU A 152 -44.13 -1.05 -13.38
CA LEU A 152 -45.34 -0.22 -13.33
C LEU A 152 -46.22 -0.44 -14.56
N MET A 153 -45.62 -0.44 -15.76
CA MET A 153 -46.35 -0.71 -17.01
C MET A 153 -46.98 -2.11 -16.99
N ALA A 154 -46.30 -3.11 -16.44
CA ALA A 154 -46.82 -4.48 -16.38
C ALA A 154 -48.05 -4.61 -15.48
N ASN A 155 -48.20 -3.75 -14.48
CA ASN A 155 -49.39 -3.72 -13.62
C ASN A 155 -50.60 -3.05 -14.29
N GLU A 156 -50.39 -2.24 -15.33
CA GLU A 156 -51.43 -1.49 -16.02
C GLU A 156 -51.89 -2.16 -17.34
N VAL A 157 -51.07 -3.05 -17.91
CA VAL A 157 -51.33 -3.70 -19.19
C VAL A 157 -52.21 -4.96 -19.00
N PRO A 158 -53.36 -5.09 -19.70
CA PRO A 158 -54.17 -6.30 -19.69
C PRO A 158 -53.41 -7.54 -20.20
N GLU A 159 -53.80 -8.73 -19.74
CA GLU A 159 -53.23 -9.99 -20.23
C GLU A 159 -53.31 -10.08 -21.77
N GLY A 160 -52.18 -10.42 -22.40
CA GLY A 160 -52.06 -10.46 -23.85
C GLY A 160 -50.61 -10.45 -24.34
N ALA A 161 -50.42 -10.31 -25.66
CA ALA A 161 -49.10 -10.32 -26.28
C ALA A 161 -48.14 -9.24 -25.71
N MET A 162 -48.66 -8.03 -25.44
CA MET A 162 -47.89 -6.93 -24.85
C MET A 162 -47.39 -7.25 -23.42
N ALA A 163 -48.24 -7.88 -22.59
CA ALA A 163 -47.85 -8.31 -21.25
C ALA A 163 -46.73 -9.38 -21.30
N ASN A 164 -46.80 -10.30 -22.27
CA ASN A 164 -45.77 -11.30 -22.47
C ASN A 164 -44.43 -10.68 -22.90
N GLU A 165 -44.42 -9.74 -23.83
CA GLU A 165 -43.21 -9.01 -24.25
C GLU A 165 -42.58 -8.24 -23.09
N LEU A 166 -43.41 -7.53 -22.32
CA LEU A 166 -42.94 -6.79 -21.15
C LEU A 166 -42.37 -7.70 -20.06
N SER A 167 -42.94 -8.89 -19.87
CA SER A 167 -42.40 -9.91 -18.95
C SER A 167 -40.98 -10.38 -19.35
N VAL A 168 -40.68 -10.43 -20.64
CA VAL A 168 -39.34 -10.78 -21.16
C VAL A 168 -38.36 -9.65 -20.86
N VAL A 169 -38.77 -8.39 -21.09
CA VAL A 169 -37.95 -7.21 -20.76
C VAL A 169 -37.63 -7.18 -19.27
N ILE A 170 -38.63 -7.30 -18.39
CA ILE A 170 -38.45 -7.34 -16.93
C ILE A 170 -37.49 -8.46 -16.52
N ARG A 171 -37.64 -9.66 -17.10
CA ARG A 171 -36.76 -10.80 -16.81
C ARG A 171 -35.31 -10.52 -17.20
N ASN A 172 -35.08 -9.94 -18.37
CA ASN A 172 -33.73 -9.58 -18.83
C ASN A 172 -33.11 -8.49 -17.95
N LEU A 173 -33.88 -7.46 -17.57
CA LEU A 173 -33.41 -6.40 -16.67
C LEU A 173 -33.04 -6.97 -15.29
N LYS A 174 -33.86 -7.86 -14.72
CA LYS A 174 -33.55 -8.58 -13.47
C LYS A 174 -32.30 -9.45 -13.59
N HIS A 175 -32.09 -10.08 -14.74
CA HIS A 175 -30.89 -10.88 -14.98
C HIS A 175 -29.62 -10.01 -15.01
N ILE A 176 -29.66 -8.86 -15.70
CA ILE A 176 -28.54 -7.90 -15.74
C ILE A 176 -28.25 -7.33 -14.34
N ASP A 177 -29.28 -7.08 -13.53
CA ASP A 177 -29.12 -6.57 -12.15
C ASP A 177 -28.38 -7.61 -11.30
N ALA A 178 -28.80 -8.86 -11.38
CA ALA A 178 -28.15 -9.96 -10.66
C ALA A 178 -26.68 -10.12 -11.04
N LEU A 179 -26.35 -10.08 -12.35
CA LEU A 179 -24.97 -10.14 -12.83
C LEU A 179 -24.14 -8.95 -12.32
N THR A 180 -24.70 -7.73 -12.36
CA THR A 180 -23.99 -6.52 -11.91
C THR A 180 -23.69 -6.57 -10.41
N ARG A 181 -24.63 -7.05 -9.60
CA ARG A 181 -24.42 -7.27 -8.16
C ARG A 181 -23.38 -8.35 -7.87
N GLN A 182 -23.43 -9.47 -8.60
CA GLN A 182 -22.44 -10.54 -8.47
C GLN A 182 -21.02 -10.02 -8.79
N MET A 183 -20.87 -9.20 -9.83
CA MET A 183 -19.60 -8.56 -10.15
C MET A 183 -19.13 -7.63 -9.01
N GLN A 184 -20.03 -6.84 -8.42
CA GLN A 184 -19.71 -5.98 -7.26
C GLN A 184 -19.26 -6.79 -6.04
N GLU A 185 -19.92 -7.91 -5.74
CA GLU A 185 -19.59 -8.79 -4.61
C GLU A 185 -18.21 -9.45 -4.78
N GLN A 186 -17.90 -9.97 -5.98
CA GLN A 186 -16.58 -10.53 -6.28
C GLN A 186 -15.46 -9.48 -6.10
N ASN A 187 -15.74 -8.23 -6.45
CA ASN A 187 -14.80 -7.13 -6.30
C ASN A 187 -14.61 -6.70 -4.83
N ALA A 188 -15.59 -6.91 -3.95
CA ALA A 188 -15.44 -6.66 -2.52
C ALA A 188 -14.55 -7.70 -1.82
N ALA A 189 -14.45 -8.91 -2.36
CA ALA A 189 -13.58 -9.96 -1.82
C ALA A 189 -12.09 -9.78 -2.20
N CYS A 190 -11.78 -9.03 -3.26
CA CYS A 190 -10.42 -8.84 -3.77
C CYS A 190 -9.71 -7.59 -3.19
N THR A 191 -10.38 -6.78 -2.36
CA THR A 191 -9.70 -5.72 -1.63
C THR A 191 -8.77 -6.34 -0.59
N LEU A 192 -7.46 -6.21 -0.82
CA LEU A 192 -6.45 -6.41 0.23
C LEU A 192 -6.85 -5.56 1.45
N PRO A 193 -6.67 -6.05 2.69
CA PRO A 193 -6.86 -5.20 3.85
C PRO A 193 -5.97 -3.97 3.63
N ALA A 194 -6.57 -2.79 3.66
CA ALA A 194 -5.83 -1.56 3.70
C ALA A 194 -4.81 -1.72 4.84
N SER A 195 -3.52 -1.75 4.50
CA SER A 195 -2.47 -1.46 5.47
C SER A 195 -2.93 -0.20 6.18
N SER A 196 -3.05 -0.28 7.50
CA SER A 196 -3.64 0.72 8.40
C SER A 196 -3.16 2.15 8.12
N GLU A 197 -3.78 2.83 7.16
CA GLU A 197 -3.87 4.27 7.08
C GLU A 197 -5.20 4.67 7.72
N GLN A 198 -5.16 4.81 9.06
CA GLN A 198 -6.04 5.71 9.81
C GLN A 198 -5.66 5.68 11.29
N SER A 199 -4.84 6.66 11.68
CA SER A 199 -5.09 7.37 12.94
C SER A 199 -4.78 8.84 12.69
N PRO A 200 -5.80 9.71 12.58
CA PRO A 200 -5.61 11.15 12.57
C PRO A 200 -5.54 11.62 14.03
N PHE A 201 -4.34 11.57 14.61
CA PHE A 201 -3.99 12.32 15.80
C PHE A 201 -2.53 12.76 15.70
#